data_AF-A0A956G4K5-F1
#
_entry.id   AF-A0A956G4K5-F1
#
_cell.length_a   1.000
_cell.length_b   1.000
_cell.length_c   1.000
_cell.angle_alpha   90.00
_cell.angle_beta   90.00
_cell.angle_gamma   90.00
#
_symmetry.space_group_name_H-M   'P 1'
#
loop_
_entity.id
_entity.type
_entity.pdbx_description
1 polymer ?
#
loop_
_entity_poly.entity_id
_entity_poly.type
_entity_poly.pdbx_seq_one_letter_code
_entity_poly.pdbx_strand_id
1 'polypeptide(L)'
;MAERCKKLLFCLMLALPGLLAAACSDDSTPPAVDPNDLYDPAACQRCHRRQYDEWRGSMHAYAAISPTFDAFEDTVSKLTNGSVSPSGASANFCVNCHTPLTLQRGEAFPEFQSEADGKRLFSQLSAPSKRGIGCTYCHRVTSADHAKSLLGDGIANASLVWRDGEVFVGPLGKTVGSSRHMLEKNDFISKPELCGGCHDVRPVRPDARTNEGFQRLENLFTEWQTGPYNDLNHAERPKLVAFYKQKYGTDLTGKTVRCQDCHMSLYPWKAPTVFPIGFAATDGELVDLQPRKISPHFFSAISIALIDNFPNQFATAASPPTLSYKLDSGERVSIPTDQQSRRNAILGAAVQLSLGQTGASVTANATTLPIVLDATNVGAGHNVPSGFSQERQMWLEVFVVSGDAAFSDCQGGSPKASCIYRSGYLVDRAHPQTGEDRPDGRLHDEDLNNFKVNVDPTTFKSQDEVGDDLNQREGVDPINPTHGPNLGLVNFQNLFLQKKDDKGGYHEVHSAHLADTVDNSHSLPPFKTKTIRYDVPLAGKNVSGTVRVRVRLRGRQFPPLFLRTLAQRNPHLVTEAMVDRNLIIEMASVEKTIDVGASTP
;
A
#
# COMPACT_ATOMS: atom_id res chain seq x y z
N MET A 1 56.17 -9.12 29.39
CA MET A 1 57.55 -9.43 29.79
C MET A 1 58.20 -8.14 30.25
N ALA A 2 58.50 -8.08 31.54
CA ALA A 2 59.20 -7.00 32.20
C ALA A 2 60.70 -7.06 31.87
N GLU A 3 61.36 -5.90 31.78
CA GLU A 3 62.73 -5.61 32.27
C GLU A 3 63.41 -4.49 31.47
N ARG A 4 63.61 -3.33 32.11
CA ARG A 4 64.95 -2.77 32.45
C ARG A 4 64.86 -1.27 32.73
N CYS A 5 64.73 -1.00 34.01
CA CYS A 5 64.99 0.31 34.60
C CYS A 5 66.15 0.12 35.59
N LYS A 6 67.26 0.84 35.43
CA LYS A 6 68.19 1.21 36.52
C LYS A 6 69.27 2.23 36.06
N LYS A 7 69.11 3.44 36.60
CA LYS A 7 70.11 4.34 37.22
C LYS A 7 71.09 5.12 36.34
N LEU A 8 70.99 6.46 36.41
CA LEU A 8 72.00 7.28 37.10
C LEU A 8 71.41 8.63 37.59
N LEU A 9 71.77 9.02 38.82
CA LEU A 9 71.51 10.29 39.50
C LEU A 9 72.36 11.42 38.89
N PHE A 10 71.87 12.68 38.84
CA PHE A 10 72.28 13.76 39.77
C PHE A 10 71.51 15.09 39.51
N CYS A 11 71.30 15.83 40.60
CA CYS A 11 70.53 17.07 40.73
C CYS A 11 71.15 18.29 40.02
N LEU A 12 70.32 19.16 39.44
CA LEU A 12 70.20 20.57 39.86
C LEU A 12 68.90 21.19 39.31
N MET A 13 68.09 21.77 40.21
CA MET A 13 66.85 22.49 39.90
C MET A 13 67.10 24.01 39.81
N LEU A 14 66.18 24.67 39.07
CA LEU A 14 65.78 26.09 39.04
C LEU A 14 66.46 26.96 37.96
N ALA A 15 65.77 27.74 37.11
CA ALA A 15 64.36 27.88 36.74
C ALA A 15 64.29 28.90 35.56
N LEU A 16 63.71 28.54 34.41
CA LEU A 16 62.51 29.18 33.82
C LEU A 16 62.15 28.48 32.48
N PRO A 17 60.85 28.22 32.20
CA PRO A 17 60.44 27.24 31.20
C PRO A 17 60.03 27.90 29.87
N GLY A 18 60.78 27.59 28.82
CA GLY A 18 60.30 27.61 27.44
C GLY A 18 60.02 26.19 26.98
N LEU A 19 59.00 26.03 26.13
CA LEU A 19 58.47 24.79 25.55
C LEU A 19 57.61 23.94 26.50
N LEU A 20 56.29 24.18 26.46
CA LEU A 20 55.34 23.11 26.75
C LEU A 20 55.52 22.01 25.70
N ALA A 21 55.75 20.82 26.20
CA ALA A 21 55.77 19.57 25.46
C ALA A 21 54.51 19.44 24.59
N ALA A 22 54.74 19.06 23.33
CA ALA A 22 53.73 18.37 22.54
C ALA A 22 53.32 17.11 23.31
N ALA A 23 52.21 17.20 24.03
CA ALA A 23 51.48 16.01 24.43
C ALA A 23 51.00 15.36 23.13
N CYS A 24 51.45 14.14 22.85
CA CYS A 24 50.76 13.27 21.93
C CYS A 24 49.38 13.00 22.54
N SER A 25 48.38 13.82 22.18
CA SER A 25 46.99 13.45 22.34
C SER A 25 46.73 12.32 21.34
N ASP A 26 46.43 11.13 21.85
CA ASP A 26 45.72 10.10 21.09
C ASP A 26 44.33 10.65 20.76
N ASP A 27 44.28 11.47 19.72
CA ASP A 27 43.07 12.15 19.24
C ASP A 27 42.40 11.27 18.17
N SER A 28 42.09 10.03 18.56
CA SER A 28 41.38 9.07 17.71
C SER A 28 39.97 8.74 18.21
N THR A 29 39.38 9.58 19.06
CA THR A 29 37.92 9.57 19.24
C THR A 29 37.29 10.28 18.05
N PRO A 30 36.47 9.59 17.23
CA PRO A 30 35.65 10.26 16.22
C PRO A 30 34.85 11.38 16.93
N PRO A 31 34.67 12.56 16.32
CA PRO A 31 33.85 13.59 16.92
C PRO A 31 32.48 13.01 17.25
N ALA A 32 32.03 13.20 18.48
CA ALA A 32 30.70 12.80 18.91
C ALA A 32 29.69 13.38 17.92
N VAL A 33 28.92 12.51 17.27
CA VAL A 33 27.85 12.94 16.36
C VAL A 33 26.74 13.51 17.23
N ASP A 34 26.23 14.71 16.90
CA ASP A 34 25.00 15.19 17.53
C ASP A 34 23.90 14.14 17.22
N PRO A 35 23.28 13.50 18.23
CA PRO A 35 22.20 12.55 17.99
C PRO A 35 21.05 13.13 17.15
N ASN A 36 20.91 14.46 17.10
CA ASN A 36 19.98 15.14 16.22
C ASN A 36 20.32 15.01 14.73
N ASP A 37 21.60 14.89 14.36
CA ASP A 37 22.02 14.68 12.97
C ASP A 37 21.53 13.34 12.43
N LEU A 38 21.34 12.35 13.32
CA LEU A 38 20.84 11.02 12.97
C LEU A 38 19.34 11.02 12.63
N TYR A 39 18.63 12.14 12.79
CA TYR A 39 17.24 12.25 12.40
C TYR A 39 17.03 12.45 10.90
N ASP A 40 18.01 13.02 10.19
CA ASP A 40 17.95 13.08 8.74
C ASP A 40 18.39 11.72 8.15
N PRO A 41 17.52 11.01 7.42
CA PRO A 41 17.89 9.77 6.74
C PRO A 41 19.10 9.91 5.80
N ALA A 42 19.41 11.13 5.31
CA ALA A 42 20.62 11.39 4.53
C ALA A 42 21.92 11.10 5.31
N ALA A 43 21.92 11.25 6.64
CA ALA A 43 23.06 10.89 7.47
C ALA A 43 23.37 9.38 7.40
N CYS A 44 22.36 8.54 7.15
CA CYS A 44 22.52 7.10 7.00
C CYS A 44 23.14 6.71 5.64
N GLN A 45 23.00 7.55 4.61
CA GLN A 45 23.32 7.21 3.22
C GLN A 45 24.80 6.82 3.03
N ARG A 46 25.71 7.44 3.80
CA ARG A 46 27.15 7.17 3.69
C ARG A 46 27.49 5.70 3.92
N CYS A 47 26.96 5.12 4.99
CA CYS A 47 27.22 3.72 5.35
C CYS A 47 26.13 2.76 4.81
N HIS A 48 24.88 3.21 4.71
CA HIS A 48 23.72 2.40 4.33
C HIS A 48 23.17 2.82 2.95
N ARG A 49 24.07 3.00 1.97
CA ARG A 49 23.72 3.57 0.66
C ARG A 49 22.58 2.83 -0.03
N ARG A 50 22.63 1.50 -0.05
CA ARG A 50 21.60 0.68 -0.69
C ARG A 50 20.23 0.88 -0.03
N GLN A 51 20.16 0.75 1.29
CA GLN A 51 18.92 0.89 2.04
C GLN A 51 18.33 2.29 1.89
N TYR A 52 19.18 3.33 1.89
CA TYR A 52 18.76 4.70 1.61
C TYR A 52 18.18 4.85 0.20
N ASP A 53 18.86 4.31 -0.82
CA ASP A 53 18.40 4.40 -2.20
C ASP A 53 17.09 3.62 -2.45
N GLU A 54 16.87 2.52 -1.73
CA GLU A 54 15.61 1.76 -1.70
C GLU A 54 14.49 2.55 -1.01
N TRP A 55 14.76 3.10 0.19
CA TRP A 55 13.79 3.80 1.03
C TRP A 55 13.36 5.16 0.47
N ARG A 56 14.29 5.95 -0.08
CA ARG A 56 14.01 7.34 -0.52
C ARG A 56 12.95 7.42 -1.64
N GLY A 57 12.73 6.32 -2.35
CA GLY A 57 11.68 6.17 -3.37
C GLY A 57 10.49 5.33 -2.89
N SER A 58 10.31 5.14 -1.59
CA SER A 58 9.21 4.38 -1.00
C SER A 58 8.06 5.29 -0.56
N MET A 59 6.89 4.71 -0.33
CA MET A 59 5.74 5.44 0.22
C MET A 59 5.97 5.88 1.68
N HIS A 60 6.88 5.22 2.42
CA HIS A 60 7.30 5.65 3.75
C HIS A 60 8.06 6.98 3.70
N ALA A 61 8.96 7.18 2.73
CA ALA A 61 9.63 8.47 2.52
C ALA A 61 8.67 9.57 2.00
N TYR A 62 7.63 9.17 1.27
CA TYR A 62 6.62 10.08 0.72
C TYR A 62 5.54 10.49 1.73
N ALA A 63 5.36 9.77 2.83
CA ALA A 63 4.19 9.85 3.71
C ALA A 63 3.90 11.25 4.27
N ALA A 64 4.94 12.06 4.52
CA ALA A 64 4.82 13.42 5.04
C ALA A 64 4.79 14.52 3.96
N ILE A 65 4.93 14.16 2.67
CA ILE A 65 5.00 15.14 1.57
C ILE A 65 3.98 14.82 0.47
N SER A 66 2.98 14.01 0.79
CA SER A 66 1.92 13.61 -0.13
C SER A 66 0.85 14.69 -0.20
N PRO A 67 0.73 15.47 -1.29
CA PRO A 67 -0.25 16.56 -1.34
C PRO A 67 -1.69 16.05 -1.35
N THR A 68 -1.92 14.83 -1.84
CA THR A 68 -3.23 14.15 -1.72
C THR A 68 -3.58 13.88 -0.26
N PHE A 69 -2.59 13.50 0.55
CA PHE A 69 -2.81 13.28 1.98
C PHE A 69 -3.00 14.61 2.71
N ASP A 70 -2.19 15.62 2.41
CA ASP A 70 -2.35 16.98 2.94
C ASP A 70 -3.74 17.53 2.63
N ALA A 71 -4.23 17.35 1.39
CA ALA A 71 -5.56 17.78 0.99
C ALA A 71 -6.67 17.00 1.71
N PHE A 72 -6.50 15.68 1.89
CA PHE A 72 -7.44 14.84 2.62
C PHE A 72 -7.50 15.22 4.09
N GLU A 73 -6.35 15.40 4.72
CA GLU A 73 -6.25 15.78 6.12
C GLU A 73 -6.84 17.18 6.34
N ASP A 74 -6.51 18.18 5.51
CA ASP A 74 -7.10 19.51 5.58
C ASP A 74 -8.62 19.47 5.44
N THR A 75 -9.10 18.67 4.49
CA THR A 75 -10.53 18.45 4.26
C THR A 75 -11.20 17.88 5.50
N VAL A 76 -10.70 16.77 6.03
CA VAL A 76 -11.28 16.09 7.19
C VAL A 76 -11.23 17.00 8.41
N SER A 77 -10.09 17.62 8.68
CA SER A 77 -9.91 18.54 9.80
C SER A 77 -10.87 19.73 9.75
N LYS A 78 -11.13 20.32 8.57
CA LYS A 78 -12.15 21.37 8.43
C LYS A 78 -13.57 20.85 8.62
N LEU A 79 -13.89 19.66 8.11
CA LEU A 79 -15.24 19.07 8.23
C LEU A 79 -15.56 18.62 9.66
N THR A 80 -14.55 18.32 10.45
CA THR A 80 -14.72 17.81 11.82
C THR A 80 -14.26 18.79 12.90
N ASN A 81 -13.94 20.03 12.52
CA ASN A 81 -13.42 21.07 13.42
C ASN A 81 -12.18 20.60 14.22
N GLY A 82 -11.25 19.92 13.53
CA GLY A 82 -10.00 19.39 14.07
C GLY A 82 -10.11 18.07 14.82
N SER A 83 -11.30 17.47 14.88
CA SER A 83 -11.55 16.24 15.64
C SER A 83 -11.84 15.07 14.71
N VAL A 84 -10.86 14.21 14.44
CA VAL A 84 -11.05 13.02 13.58
C VAL A 84 -11.96 11.95 14.21
N SER A 85 -12.46 12.21 15.42
CA SER A 85 -13.52 11.44 16.08
C SER A 85 -14.41 12.37 16.91
N PRO A 86 -15.73 12.10 17.06
CA PRO A 86 -16.58 12.76 18.04
C PRO A 86 -16.08 12.70 19.50
N SER A 87 -15.17 11.76 19.82
CA SER A 87 -14.62 11.53 21.17
C SER A 87 -13.20 12.09 21.39
N GLY A 88 -12.70 12.95 20.50
CA GLY A 88 -11.47 13.70 20.73
C GLY A 88 -10.17 13.04 20.27
N ALA A 89 -10.20 12.29 19.16
CA ALA A 89 -8.95 11.98 18.46
C ALA A 89 -8.29 13.31 18.04
N SER A 90 -7.16 13.63 18.69
CA SER A 90 -6.44 14.91 18.53
C SER A 90 -6.11 15.20 17.06
N ALA A 91 -5.91 16.48 16.72
CA ALA A 91 -5.36 16.93 15.44
C ALA A 91 -4.07 16.19 15.00
N ASN A 92 -3.39 15.49 15.93
CA ASN A 92 -2.17 14.73 15.68
C ASN A 92 -2.39 13.25 15.31
N PHE A 93 -3.63 12.76 15.20
CA PHE A 93 -3.91 11.35 14.92
C PHE A 93 -3.23 10.85 13.63
N CYS A 94 -3.36 11.62 12.55
CA CYS A 94 -2.76 11.35 11.24
C CYS A 94 -1.22 11.35 11.28
N VAL A 95 -0.67 12.27 12.08
CA VAL A 95 0.78 12.52 12.23
C VAL A 95 1.50 11.34 12.86
N ASN A 96 0.83 10.59 13.75
CA ASN A 96 1.35 9.39 14.40
C ASN A 96 1.88 8.34 13.43
N CYS A 97 1.34 8.28 12.20
CA CYS A 97 1.77 7.31 11.19
C CYS A 97 2.51 7.97 10.02
N HIS A 98 2.15 9.20 9.64
CA HIS A 98 2.68 9.85 8.42
C HIS A 98 3.97 10.64 8.63
N THR A 99 4.18 11.18 9.84
CA THR A 99 5.42 11.87 10.23
C THR A 99 5.68 11.69 11.73
N PRO A 100 5.79 10.44 12.20
CA PRO A 100 5.83 10.16 13.63
C PRO A 100 6.98 10.85 14.37
N LEU A 101 8.07 11.13 13.67
CA LEU A 101 9.24 11.81 14.23
C LEU A 101 8.90 13.23 14.74
N THR A 102 7.94 13.91 14.12
CA THR A 102 7.48 15.25 14.56
C THR A 102 7.02 15.21 16.02
N LEU A 103 6.18 14.24 16.37
CA LEU A 103 5.64 14.11 17.71
C LEU A 103 6.69 13.63 18.70
N GLN A 104 7.57 12.71 18.28
CA GLN A 104 8.65 12.21 19.15
C GLN A 104 9.65 13.31 19.53
N ARG A 105 9.85 14.30 18.65
CA ARG A 105 10.74 15.43 18.90
C ARG A 105 10.07 16.60 19.62
N GLY A 106 8.80 16.46 19.98
CA GLY A 106 8.02 17.55 20.55
C GLY A 106 7.96 18.78 19.65
N GLU A 107 8.12 18.60 18.33
CA GLU A 107 7.96 19.68 17.38
C GLU A 107 6.51 20.17 17.45
N ALA A 108 6.34 21.48 17.61
CA ALA A 108 5.01 22.07 17.58
C ALA A 108 4.38 21.75 16.23
N PHE A 109 3.34 20.92 16.27
CA PHE A 109 2.45 20.81 15.13
C PHE A 109 1.70 22.13 15.07
N PRO A 110 1.79 22.90 13.96
CA PRO A 110 1.04 24.13 13.87
C PRO A 110 -0.42 23.77 14.13
N GLU A 111 -1.06 24.41 15.11
CA GLU A 111 -2.53 24.45 15.12
C GLU A 111 -2.97 24.88 13.72
N PHE A 112 -4.13 24.42 13.26
CA PHE A 112 -4.76 24.88 12.02
C PHE A 112 -4.93 26.41 12.08
N GLN A 113 -3.87 27.15 11.79
CA GLN A 113 -3.88 28.59 11.76
C GLN A 113 -4.60 28.95 10.47
N SER A 114 -5.79 29.52 10.66
CA SER A 114 -6.73 30.12 9.71
C SER A 114 -6.36 30.08 8.23
N GLU A 115 -7.37 29.83 7.39
CA GLU A 115 -7.35 29.83 5.92
C GLU A 115 -6.60 30.99 5.24
N ALA A 116 -6.32 32.09 5.96
CA ALA A 116 -5.67 33.31 5.49
C ALA A 116 -4.25 33.12 4.92
N ASP A 117 -3.51 32.06 5.30
CA ASP A 117 -2.07 31.95 4.97
C ASP A 117 -1.72 30.95 3.87
N GLY A 118 -2.64 30.05 3.47
CA GLY A 118 -2.40 29.08 2.38
C GLY A 118 -1.18 28.16 2.57
N LYS A 119 -0.64 28.05 3.80
CA LYS A 119 0.56 27.26 4.11
C LYS A 119 0.18 25.83 4.47
N ARG A 120 0.75 24.86 3.75
CA ARG A 120 0.49 23.42 3.91
C ARG A 120 0.84 22.95 5.33
N LEU A 121 0.05 22.04 5.90
CA LEU A 121 0.28 21.46 7.23
C LEU A 121 1.71 20.90 7.37
N PHE A 122 2.14 20.11 6.40
CA PHE A 122 3.48 19.49 6.40
C PHE A 122 4.60 20.41 5.87
N SER A 123 4.26 21.54 5.23
CA SER A 123 5.27 22.49 4.74
C SER A 123 5.99 23.26 5.84
N GLN A 124 5.40 23.28 7.05
CA GLN A 124 5.94 23.96 8.22
C GLN A 124 6.84 23.06 9.07
N LEU A 125 6.89 21.76 8.76
CA LEU A 125 7.72 20.79 9.46
C LEU A 125 9.21 21.04 9.22
N SER A 126 10.01 20.61 10.20
CA SER A 126 11.47 20.57 10.07
C SER A 126 11.90 19.68 8.89
N ALA A 127 13.11 19.92 8.37
CA ALA A 127 13.63 19.12 7.25
C ALA A 127 13.65 17.60 7.55
N PRO A 128 14.03 17.12 8.74
CA PRO A 128 13.93 15.70 9.09
C PRO A 128 12.48 15.18 9.12
N SER A 129 11.54 15.93 9.68
CA SER A 129 10.13 15.54 9.77
C SER A 129 9.46 15.43 8.39
N LYS A 130 9.87 16.26 7.42
CA LYS A 130 9.43 16.14 6.01
C LYS A 130 9.89 14.85 5.32
N ARG A 131 10.72 14.03 5.96
CA ARG A 131 11.17 12.74 5.41
C ARG A 131 10.23 11.58 5.73
N GLY A 132 9.08 11.84 6.38
CA GLY A 132 8.08 10.81 6.66
C GLY A 132 8.57 9.76 7.63
N ILE A 133 8.33 8.49 7.33
CA ILE A 133 8.79 7.37 8.15
C ILE A 133 10.25 7.04 7.78
N GLY A 134 11.17 7.77 8.40
CA GLY A 134 12.62 7.63 8.20
C GLY A 134 13.27 6.46 8.95
N CYS A 135 14.55 6.21 8.65
CA CYS A 135 15.34 5.11 9.22
C CYS A 135 15.26 5.06 10.76
N THR A 136 15.42 6.23 11.36
CA THR A 136 15.52 6.44 12.81
C THR A 136 14.23 6.19 13.56
N TYR A 137 13.09 6.32 12.88
CA TYR A 137 11.82 5.94 13.50
C TYR A 137 11.78 4.42 13.70
N CYS A 138 11.80 3.64 12.61
CA CYS A 138 11.68 2.19 12.69
C CYS A 138 12.83 1.53 13.47
N HIS A 139 14.07 1.97 13.26
CA HIS A 139 15.24 1.39 13.90
C HIS A 139 15.45 1.86 15.35
N ARG A 140 14.52 2.57 15.97
CA ARG A 140 14.55 2.82 17.42
C ARG A 140 13.27 2.38 18.13
N VAL A 141 12.40 1.62 17.45
CA VAL A 141 11.25 0.97 18.10
C VAL A 141 11.71 -0.28 18.82
N THR A 142 11.47 -0.35 20.13
CA THR A 142 11.96 -1.46 20.99
C THR A 142 10.89 -2.48 21.34
N SER A 143 9.62 -2.09 21.34
CA SER A 143 8.49 -2.98 21.65
C SER A 143 7.17 -2.37 21.20
N ALA A 144 6.11 -3.17 21.27
CA ALA A 144 4.74 -2.67 21.26
C ALA A 144 4.47 -1.84 22.53
N ASP A 145 3.60 -0.84 22.40
CA ASP A 145 3.08 -0.05 23.52
C ASP A 145 1.63 -0.48 23.80
N HIS A 146 1.46 -1.49 24.67
CA HIS A 146 0.15 -2.02 25.04
C HIS A 146 -0.71 -0.99 25.78
N ALA A 147 -0.11 0.01 26.43
CA ALA A 147 -0.86 1.05 27.13
C ALA A 147 -1.46 2.09 26.17
N LYS A 148 -0.79 2.33 25.03
CA LYS A 148 -1.32 3.19 23.95
C LYS A 148 -2.30 2.48 23.03
N SER A 149 -2.23 1.16 22.91
CA SER A 149 -3.19 0.40 22.10
C SER A 149 -4.59 0.47 22.71
N LEU A 150 -5.56 0.82 21.86
CA LEU A 150 -6.97 0.90 22.22
C LEU A 150 -7.53 -0.40 22.83
N LEU A 151 -7.02 -1.56 22.38
CA LEU A 151 -7.46 -2.87 22.84
C LEU A 151 -6.46 -3.55 23.79
N GLY A 152 -5.34 -2.88 24.11
CA GLY A 152 -4.25 -3.51 24.85
C GLY A 152 -3.48 -4.58 24.07
N ASP A 153 -3.74 -4.72 22.76
CA ASP A 153 -3.15 -5.75 21.89
C ASP A 153 -1.76 -5.36 21.35
N GLY A 154 -1.30 -4.14 21.63
CA GLY A 154 0.04 -3.66 21.25
C GLY A 154 0.18 -3.30 19.76
N ILE A 155 -0.93 -3.14 19.03
CA ILE A 155 -0.97 -2.71 17.63
C ILE A 155 -1.91 -1.51 17.47
N ALA A 156 -2.03 -1.05 16.22
CA ALA A 156 -2.83 0.07 15.76
C ALA A 156 -2.44 1.45 16.30
N ASN A 157 -2.80 2.49 15.55
CA ASN A 157 -2.68 3.90 15.95
C ASN A 157 -1.29 4.33 16.50
N ALA A 158 -0.22 3.78 15.92
CA ALA A 158 1.18 3.95 16.32
C ALA A 158 1.49 3.52 17.77
N SER A 159 0.89 2.43 18.23
CA SER A 159 1.13 1.83 19.57
C SER A 159 2.51 1.19 19.69
N LEU A 160 3.56 1.99 19.63
CA LEU A 160 4.96 1.58 19.61
C LEU A 160 5.77 2.33 20.67
N VAL A 161 6.69 1.62 21.33
CA VAL A 161 7.68 2.22 22.22
C VAL A 161 8.89 2.60 21.38
N TRP A 162 9.12 3.90 21.25
CA TRP A 162 10.26 4.48 20.54
C TRP A 162 11.27 5.04 21.54
N ARG A 163 12.56 4.87 21.27
CA ARG A 163 13.65 5.35 22.13
C ARG A 163 14.44 6.48 21.47
N ASP A 164 14.79 7.49 22.25
CA ASP A 164 15.68 8.58 21.83
C ASP A 164 17.18 8.25 22.02
N GLY A 165 18.07 9.02 21.41
CA GLY A 165 19.52 8.90 21.52
C GLY A 165 20.16 8.08 20.42
N GLU A 166 21.44 7.76 20.54
CA GLU A 166 22.25 7.18 19.47
C GLU A 166 22.08 5.66 19.25
N VAL A 167 21.14 5.00 19.94
CA VAL A 167 21.07 3.54 19.94
C VAL A 167 19.97 3.02 19.01
N PHE A 168 20.41 2.40 17.92
CA PHE A 168 19.58 1.75 16.92
C PHE A 168 19.40 0.27 17.25
N VAL A 169 18.30 -0.32 16.79
CA VAL A 169 17.99 -1.73 16.98
C VAL A 169 18.01 -2.53 15.68
N GLY A 170 18.41 -3.79 15.81
CA GLY A 170 18.40 -4.76 14.72
C GLY A 170 18.20 -6.18 15.26
N PRO A 171 17.77 -7.14 14.42
CA PRO A 171 17.51 -8.50 14.86
C PRO A 171 18.79 -9.36 14.95
N LEU A 172 19.93 -8.81 14.52
CA LEU A 172 21.20 -9.51 14.38
C LEU A 172 22.31 -8.79 15.15
N GLY A 173 23.27 -9.56 15.66
CA GLY A 173 24.50 -9.05 16.28
C GLY A 173 24.52 -9.10 17.82
N LYS A 174 25.70 -8.82 18.38
CA LYS A 174 25.87 -8.34 19.76
C LYS A 174 25.69 -6.82 19.75
N THR A 175 25.58 -6.19 20.91
CA THR A 175 25.66 -4.72 20.98
C THR A 175 27.03 -4.28 20.46
N VAL A 176 27.08 -3.60 19.31
CA VAL A 176 28.32 -3.12 18.69
C VAL A 176 28.18 -1.62 18.46
N GLY A 177 29.12 -0.85 19.01
CA GLY A 177 29.25 0.57 18.70
C GLY A 177 30.00 0.77 17.39
N SER A 178 29.52 1.70 16.57
CA SER A 178 30.29 2.28 15.47
C SER A 178 30.79 3.67 15.87
N SER A 179 31.57 4.32 15.01
CA SER A 179 31.97 5.72 15.18
C SER A 179 30.80 6.72 15.13
N ARG A 180 29.57 6.28 14.78
CA ARG A 180 28.43 7.16 14.49
C ARG A 180 27.16 6.88 15.31
N HIS A 181 26.88 5.62 15.60
CA HIS A 181 25.73 5.20 16.41
C HIS A 181 25.96 3.82 17.02
N MET A 182 25.26 3.53 18.11
CA MET A 182 25.26 2.23 18.77
C MET A 182 24.21 1.30 18.14
N LEU A 183 24.50 0.01 18.06
CA LEU A 183 23.53 -1.03 17.69
C LEU A 183 23.24 -1.88 18.91
N GLU A 184 21.96 -2.14 19.20
CA GLU A 184 21.49 -3.09 20.20
C GLU A 184 20.67 -4.19 19.53
N LYS A 185 20.85 -5.43 19.98
CA LYS A 185 20.02 -6.54 19.50
C LYS A 185 18.61 -6.39 20.07
N ASN A 186 17.61 -6.32 19.21
CA ASN A 186 16.20 -6.41 19.59
C ASN A 186 15.43 -7.18 18.52
N ASP A 187 14.74 -8.24 18.93
CA ASP A 187 14.02 -9.11 18.00
C ASP A 187 12.67 -8.51 17.56
N PHE A 188 12.15 -7.48 18.24
CA PHE A 188 10.88 -6.82 17.92
C PHE A 188 10.87 -6.21 16.50
N ILE A 189 12.01 -5.74 16.00
CA ILE A 189 12.10 -5.22 14.62
C ILE A 189 11.76 -6.27 13.54
N SER A 190 11.87 -7.56 13.89
CA SER A 190 11.53 -8.69 13.02
C SER A 190 10.11 -9.22 13.22
N LYS A 191 9.35 -8.61 14.14
CA LYS A 191 7.98 -8.99 14.47
C LYS A 191 6.99 -8.23 13.57
N PRO A 192 5.92 -8.89 13.09
CA PRO A 192 4.85 -8.24 12.33
C PRO A 192 4.22 -7.05 13.06
N GLU A 193 4.18 -7.10 14.39
CA GLU A 193 3.60 -6.09 15.28
C GLU A 193 4.26 -4.71 15.12
N LEU A 194 5.54 -4.65 14.69
CA LEU A 194 6.18 -3.40 14.28
C LEU A 194 5.38 -2.70 13.17
N CYS A 195 4.95 -3.46 12.16
CA CYS A 195 4.12 -2.96 11.06
C CYS A 195 2.69 -2.72 11.54
N GLY A 196 2.17 -3.62 12.40
CA GLY A 196 0.84 -3.54 12.99
C GLY A 196 0.58 -2.28 13.81
N GLY A 197 1.64 -1.64 14.34
CA GLY A 197 1.52 -0.32 14.96
C GLY A 197 0.90 0.72 14.03
N CYS A 198 1.23 0.73 12.74
CA CYS A 198 0.71 1.73 11.78
C CYS A 198 -0.30 1.16 10.77
N HIS A 199 -0.18 -0.13 10.40
CA HIS A 199 -1.01 -0.79 9.38
C HIS A 199 -2.28 -1.44 9.95
N ASP A 200 -2.81 -0.82 11.01
CA ASP A 200 -4.12 -1.07 11.59
C ASP A 200 -4.58 0.28 12.17
N VAL A 201 -5.68 0.84 11.67
CA VAL A 201 -6.08 2.23 11.96
C VAL A 201 -7.48 2.21 12.52
N ARG A 202 -7.59 2.60 13.79
CA ARG A 202 -8.79 2.44 14.61
C ARG A 202 -9.21 3.79 15.19
N PRO A 203 -9.86 4.67 14.42
CA PRO A 203 -10.45 5.88 14.99
C PRO A 203 -11.49 5.52 16.05
N VAL A 204 -11.43 6.21 17.20
CA VAL A 204 -12.30 5.96 18.37
C VAL A 204 -13.71 6.51 18.10
N ARG A 205 -14.42 5.91 17.16
CA ARG A 205 -15.80 6.23 16.79
C ARG A 205 -16.61 4.93 16.86
N PRO A 206 -17.71 4.85 17.63
CA PRO A 206 -18.50 3.63 17.70
C PRO A 206 -18.94 3.15 16.31
N ASP A 207 -18.78 1.86 16.04
CA ASP A 207 -19.24 1.25 14.80
C ASP A 207 -20.68 0.75 14.94
N ALA A 208 -21.58 1.28 14.11
CA ALA A 208 -23.01 1.02 14.19
C ALA A 208 -23.43 -0.41 13.80
N ARG A 209 -22.56 -1.21 13.17
CA ARG A 209 -22.85 -2.61 12.80
C ARG A 209 -22.15 -3.61 13.70
N THR A 210 -20.88 -3.38 14.05
CA THR A 210 -20.10 -4.35 14.84
C THR A 210 -20.28 -4.16 16.35
N ASN A 211 -20.87 -3.05 16.79
CA ASN A 211 -20.96 -2.62 18.19
C ASN A 211 -19.58 -2.44 18.86
N GLU A 212 -18.50 -2.32 18.09
CA GLU A 212 -17.19 -1.95 18.61
C GLU A 212 -17.17 -0.46 18.99
N GLY A 213 -16.41 -0.09 20.01
CA GLY A 213 -16.22 1.32 20.41
C GLY A 213 -15.37 2.16 19.45
N PHE A 214 -14.98 1.58 18.31
CA PHE A 214 -14.13 2.16 17.28
C PHE A 214 -14.51 1.59 15.91
N GLN A 215 -14.13 2.29 14.86
CA GLN A 215 -14.25 1.82 13.49
C GLN A 215 -12.91 1.28 12.99
N ARG A 216 -12.93 0.31 12.10
CA ARG A 216 -11.73 -0.28 11.48
C ARG A 216 -11.48 0.37 10.11
N LEU A 217 -10.83 1.53 10.13
CA LEU A 217 -10.54 2.33 8.95
C LEU A 217 -9.52 1.64 8.03
N GLU A 218 -8.46 1.09 8.64
CA GLU A 218 -7.56 0.15 7.99
C GLU A 218 -7.44 -1.08 8.88
N ASN A 219 -7.57 -2.28 8.31
CA ASN A 219 -7.62 -3.53 9.09
C ASN A 219 -6.55 -4.54 8.64
N LEU A 220 -5.53 -4.08 7.90
CA LEU A 220 -4.57 -4.93 7.18
C LEU A 220 -3.81 -5.88 8.10
N PHE A 221 -3.35 -5.42 9.27
CA PHE A 221 -2.68 -6.29 10.23
C PHE A 221 -3.63 -7.37 10.78
N THR A 222 -4.84 -6.99 11.18
CA THR A 222 -5.84 -7.93 11.70
C THR A 222 -6.22 -8.98 10.64
N GLU A 223 -6.37 -8.58 9.37
CA GLU A 223 -6.60 -9.49 8.25
C GLU A 223 -5.48 -10.52 8.10
N TRP A 224 -4.22 -10.08 8.22
CA TRP A 224 -3.07 -10.98 8.19
C TRP A 224 -3.01 -11.89 9.43
N GLN A 225 -3.23 -11.33 10.61
CA GLN A 225 -3.13 -12.01 11.90
C GLN A 225 -4.12 -13.18 11.99
N THR A 226 -5.33 -12.99 11.48
CA THR A 226 -6.40 -14.00 11.46
C THR A 226 -6.35 -14.89 10.21
N GLY A 227 -5.55 -14.52 9.21
CA GLY A 227 -5.45 -15.22 7.94
C GLY A 227 -4.47 -16.41 7.93
N PRO A 228 -4.47 -17.20 6.84
CA PRO A 228 -3.66 -18.40 6.70
C PRO A 228 -2.15 -18.14 6.65
N TYR A 229 -1.71 -16.89 6.51
CA TYR A 229 -0.27 -16.56 6.53
C TYR A 229 0.28 -16.53 7.97
N ASN A 230 -0.57 -16.22 8.96
CA ASN A 230 -0.21 -16.23 10.38
C ASN A 230 -0.76 -17.45 11.12
N ASP A 231 -2.08 -17.68 11.03
CA ASP A 231 -2.74 -18.78 11.72
C ASP A 231 -2.45 -20.12 11.02
N LEU A 232 -1.65 -20.96 11.68
CA LEU A 232 -1.23 -22.26 11.18
C LEU A 232 -2.37 -23.28 11.14
N ASN A 233 -3.47 -23.04 11.87
CA ASN A 233 -4.66 -23.89 11.89
C ASN A 233 -5.77 -23.38 10.97
N HIS A 234 -5.55 -22.28 10.26
CA HIS A 234 -6.55 -21.69 9.38
C HIS A 234 -6.99 -22.66 8.28
N ALA A 235 -8.28 -22.71 7.98
CA ALA A 235 -8.85 -23.66 7.01
C ALA A 235 -8.21 -23.57 5.60
N GLU A 236 -7.78 -22.38 5.19
CA GLU A 236 -7.15 -22.15 3.88
C GLU A 236 -5.62 -22.42 3.87
N ARG A 237 -5.03 -22.75 5.02
CA ARG A 237 -3.58 -22.99 5.15
C ARG A 237 -3.05 -24.10 4.23
N PRO A 238 -3.73 -25.24 4.04
CA PRO A 238 -3.26 -26.27 3.10
C PRO A 238 -3.16 -25.77 1.65
N LYS A 239 -4.08 -24.90 1.22
CA LYS A 239 -4.04 -24.29 -0.12
C LYS A 239 -2.82 -23.39 -0.28
N LEU A 240 -2.51 -22.59 0.74
CA LEU A 240 -1.30 -21.77 0.77
C LEU A 240 -0.03 -22.60 0.62
N VAL A 241 0.11 -23.65 1.43
CA VAL A 241 1.31 -24.52 1.38
C VAL A 241 1.44 -25.18 0.01
N ALA A 242 0.35 -25.73 -0.52
CA ALA A 242 0.34 -26.37 -1.83
C ALA A 242 0.73 -25.37 -2.95
N PHE A 243 0.17 -24.16 -2.92
CA PHE A 243 0.46 -23.12 -3.90
C PHE A 243 1.94 -22.73 -3.91
N TYR A 244 2.53 -22.39 -2.76
CA TYR A 244 3.93 -21.96 -2.71
C TYR A 244 4.91 -23.11 -2.99
N LYS A 245 4.56 -24.34 -2.63
CA LYS A 245 5.32 -25.53 -3.01
C LYS A 245 5.28 -25.76 -4.51
N GLN A 246 4.12 -25.61 -5.15
CA GLN A 246 3.97 -25.76 -6.60
C GLN A 246 4.66 -24.63 -7.37
N LYS A 247 4.40 -23.37 -6.99
CA LYS A 247 4.86 -22.19 -7.73
C LYS A 247 6.34 -21.91 -7.55
N TYR A 248 6.88 -22.13 -6.35
CA TYR A 248 8.25 -21.74 -6.01
C TYR A 248 9.11 -22.89 -5.46
N GLY A 249 8.59 -24.12 -5.35
CA GLY A 249 9.31 -25.21 -4.69
C GLY A 249 9.52 -25.00 -3.18
N THR A 250 8.82 -24.04 -2.58
CA THR A 250 9.05 -23.62 -1.18
C THR A 250 8.00 -24.22 -0.26
N ASP A 251 8.45 -24.99 0.73
CA ASP A 251 7.57 -25.57 1.76
C ASP A 251 7.41 -24.61 2.95
N LEU A 252 6.19 -24.11 3.11
CA LEU A 252 5.76 -23.22 4.18
C LEU A 252 5.06 -23.98 5.33
N THR A 253 5.03 -25.31 5.34
CA THR A 253 4.41 -26.11 6.42
C THR A 253 4.94 -25.67 7.79
N GLY A 254 4.01 -25.35 8.71
CA GLY A 254 4.33 -24.90 10.07
C GLY A 254 5.03 -23.54 10.20
N LYS A 255 5.13 -22.74 9.12
CA LYS A 255 5.85 -21.45 9.13
C LYS A 255 4.92 -20.25 8.93
N THR A 256 4.86 -19.37 9.92
CA THR A 256 4.28 -18.04 9.74
C THR A 256 5.04 -17.26 8.66
N VAL A 257 4.32 -16.60 7.77
CA VAL A 257 4.88 -15.68 6.76
C VAL A 257 4.53 -14.26 7.18
N ARG A 258 5.53 -13.50 7.57
CA ARG A 258 5.40 -12.15 8.16
C ARG A 258 5.29 -11.09 7.07
N CYS A 259 4.89 -9.87 7.47
CA CYS A 259 4.90 -8.69 6.59
C CYS A 259 6.25 -8.51 5.88
N GLN A 260 7.35 -8.62 6.63
CA GLN A 260 8.73 -8.49 6.15
C GLN A 260 9.12 -9.58 5.16
N ASP A 261 8.53 -10.78 5.25
CA ASP A 261 8.86 -11.91 4.39
C ASP A 261 8.35 -11.71 2.95
N CYS A 262 7.44 -10.76 2.72
CA CYS A 262 6.98 -10.33 1.40
C CYS A 262 7.45 -8.90 1.06
N HIS A 263 7.24 -7.92 1.96
CA HIS A 263 7.46 -6.50 1.65
C HIS A 263 8.91 -6.03 1.85
N MET A 264 9.76 -6.86 2.46
CA MET A 264 11.18 -6.58 2.70
C MET A 264 12.08 -7.75 2.27
N SER A 265 11.62 -8.53 1.30
CA SER A 265 12.34 -9.67 0.70
C SER A 265 12.44 -9.49 -0.82
N LEU A 266 12.80 -10.55 -1.56
CA LEU A 266 12.80 -10.55 -3.03
C LEU A 266 11.46 -10.96 -3.63
N TYR A 267 10.39 -11.03 -2.83
CA TYR A 267 9.04 -11.27 -3.34
C TYR A 267 8.58 -10.09 -4.24
N PRO A 268 7.88 -10.35 -5.37
CA PRO A 268 7.42 -11.64 -5.88
C PRO A 268 8.38 -12.35 -6.86
N TRP A 269 9.58 -11.83 -7.09
CA TRP A 269 10.57 -12.48 -7.96
C TRP A 269 11.09 -13.80 -7.39
N LYS A 270 11.04 -13.95 -6.07
CA LYS A 270 11.27 -15.20 -5.34
C LYS A 270 10.14 -15.45 -4.36
N ALA A 271 10.09 -16.66 -3.81
CA ALA A 271 9.14 -17.00 -2.75
C ALA A 271 9.27 -16.01 -1.57
N PRO A 272 8.19 -15.81 -0.80
CA PRO A 272 8.28 -15.18 0.50
C PRO A 272 9.38 -15.84 1.34
N THR A 273 9.98 -15.10 2.26
CA THR A 273 11.11 -15.52 3.13
C THR A 273 12.47 -15.65 2.42
N VAL A 274 12.56 -15.42 1.10
CA VAL A 274 13.84 -15.39 0.39
C VAL A 274 14.46 -14.00 0.47
N PHE A 275 15.46 -13.87 1.34
CA PHE A 275 16.21 -12.63 1.55
C PHE A 275 17.55 -12.66 0.81
N PRO A 276 18.01 -11.52 0.30
CA PRO A 276 19.34 -11.42 -0.28
C PRO A 276 20.45 -11.46 0.78
N ILE A 277 21.66 -11.72 0.32
CA ILE A 277 22.90 -11.68 1.09
C ILE A 277 23.75 -10.51 0.62
N GLY A 278 24.28 -9.77 1.59
CA GLY A 278 25.23 -8.71 1.33
C GLY A 278 25.64 -8.00 2.60
N PHE A 279 26.40 -6.93 2.43
CA PHE A 279 26.77 -6.05 3.53
C PHE A 279 25.58 -5.20 3.93
N ALA A 280 25.35 -5.05 5.25
CA ALA A 280 24.34 -4.14 5.74
C ALA A 280 24.82 -2.70 5.76
N ALA A 281 26.12 -2.48 6.01
CA ALA A 281 26.81 -1.20 5.95
C ALA A 281 28.10 -1.33 5.15
N THR A 282 28.41 -0.32 4.35
CA THR A 282 29.64 -0.18 3.56
C THR A 282 30.14 1.26 3.69
N ASP A 283 31.21 1.48 4.45
CA ASP A 283 32.01 2.71 4.40
C ASP A 283 33.50 2.32 4.37
N GLY A 284 34.34 3.12 3.71
CA GLY A 284 35.77 2.83 3.51
C GLY A 284 36.58 2.54 4.78
N GLU A 285 36.05 2.87 5.96
CA GLU A 285 36.63 2.56 7.28
C GLU A 285 35.81 1.57 8.13
N LEU A 286 34.54 1.32 7.78
CA LEU A 286 33.63 0.40 8.49
C LEU A 286 32.81 -0.38 7.46
N VAL A 287 33.38 -1.50 7.01
CA VAL A 287 32.61 -2.54 6.31
C VAL A 287 32.06 -3.46 7.38
N ASP A 288 30.75 -3.75 7.34
CA ASP A 288 30.21 -4.94 8.03
C ASP A 288 31.07 -6.12 7.56
N LEU A 289 31.97 -6.64 8.41
CA LEU A 289 33.10 -7.43 7.91
C LEU A 289 32.66 -8.74 7.24
N GLN A 290 31.39 -9.15 7.42
CA GLN A 290 30.84 -10.38 6.88
C GLN A 290 29.49 -10.12 6.18
N PRO A 291 29.32 -10.60 4.93
CA PRO A 291 28.01 -10.63 4.28
C PRO A 291 26.99 -11.41 5.13
N ARG A 292 25.76 -10.90 5.18
CA ARG A 292 24.66 -11.53 5.93
C ARG A 292 23.34 -11.35 5.21
N LYS A 293 22.28 -11.99 5.72
CA LYS A 293 20.90 -11.71 5.31
C LYS A 293 20.59 -10.24 5.55
N ILE A 294 20.09 -9.61 4.51
CA ILE A 294 19.74 -8.19 4.44
C ILE A 294 18.33 -8.07 3.89
N SER A 295 17.65 -6.98 4.25
CA SER A 295 16.27 -6.73 3.82
C SER A 295 16.22 -5.53 2.88
N PRO A 296 15.60 -5.65 1.69
CA PRO A 296 15.27 -4.49 0.88
C PRO A 296 14.27 -3.55 1.56
N HIS A 297 14.45 -2.23 1.42
CA HIS A 297 13.64 -1.17 2.04
C HIS A 297 12.72 -0.45 1.04
N PHE A 298 12.21 -1.22 0.09
CA PHE A 298 11.39 -0.73 -1.01
C PHE A 298 9.93 -0.46 -0.62
N PHE A 299 9.40 -1.25 0.32
CA PHE A 299 8.04 -1.14 0.88
C PHE A 299 6.95 -1.01 -0.21
N SER A 300 7.08 -1.79 -1.29
CA SER A 300 6.19 -1.72 -2.44
C SER A 300 4.76 -2.12 -2.06
N ALA A 301 3.78 -1.35 -2.55
CA ALA A 301 2.35 -1.55 -2.33
C ALA A 301 1.57 -1.12 -3.60
N ILE A 302 0.25 -0.91 -3.48
CA ILE A 302 -0.58 -0.36 -4.58
C ILE A 302 -0.23 1.09 -4.94
N SER A 303 0.34 1.82 -3.99
CA SER A 303 0.53 3.25 -4.13
C SER A 303 1.83 3.61 -4.86
N ILE A 304 1.77 4.69 -5.63
CA ILE A 304 2.91 5.42 -6.19
C ILE A 304 2.82 6.87 -5.76
N ALA A 305 3.95 7.57 -5.68
CA ALA A 305 3.90 9.01 -5.49
C ALA A 305 3.15 9.66 -6.66
N LEU A 306 2.40 10.72 -6.40
CA LEU A 306 1.64 11.45 -7.44
C LEU A 306 2.26 12.80 -7.80
N ILE A 307 3.30 13.23 -7.10
CA ILE A 307 4.03 14.47 -7.39
C ILE A 307 5.09 14.27 -8.47
N ASP A 308 5.53 15.37 -9.08
CA ASP A 308 6.66 15.37 -9.99
C ASP A 308 8.00 15.14 -9.30
N ASN A 309 8.93 14.56 -10.06
CA ASN A 309 10.33 14.38 -9.68
C ASN A 309 10.54 13.62 -8.35
N PHE A 310 9.55 12.81 -7.93
CA PHE A 310 9.76 11.95 -6.76
C PHE A 310 10.79 10.85 -7.10
N PRO A 311 11.78 10.59 -6.23
CA PRO A 311 12.84 9.62 -6.53
C PRO A 311 12.28 8.25 -6.90
N ASN A 312 12.77 7.69 -8.01
CA ASN A 312 12.40 6.35 -8.47
C ASN A 312 10.88 6.14 -8.63
N GLN A 313 10.10 7.17 -8.98
CA GLN A 313 8.66 7.04 -9.18
C GLN A 313 8.31 6.19 -10.42
N PHE A 314 8.88 6.55 -11.57
CA PHE A 314 8.65 5.90 -12.87
C PHE A 314 9.96 5.47 -13.53
N ALA A 315 9.89 4.47 -14.41
CA ALA A 315 10.98 4.15 -15.31
C ALA A 315 11.15 5.29 -16.32
N THR A 316 12.30 5.98 -16.27
CA THR A 316 12.63 7.05 -17.24
C THR A 316 13.19 6.50 -18.57
N ALA A 317 13.38 5.18 -18.66
CA ALA A 317 13.93 4.48 -19.81
C ALA A 317 13.03 3.30 -20.21
N ALA A 318 13.13 2.84 -21.47
CA ALA A 318 12.37 1.71 -21.99
C ALA A 318 12.57 0.40 -21.20
N SER A 319 13.67 0.30 -20.44
CA SER A 319 13.86 -0.71 -19.41
C SER A 319 14.13 -0.04 -18.07
N PRO A 320 13.38 -0.35 -17.01
CA PRO A 320 13.58 0.25 -15.70
C PRO A 320 14.98 -0.08 -15.14
N PRO A 321 15.65 0.88 -14.47
CA PRO A 321 16.87 0.57 -13.74
C PRO A 321 16.61 -0.52 -12.69
N THR A 322 17.58 -1.41 -12.49
CA THR A 322 17.46 -2.52 -11.54
C THR A 322 18.62 -2.55 -10.54
N LEU A 323 18.35 -2.94 -9.31
CA LEU A 323 19.36 -3.37 -8.35
C LEU A 323 19.51 -4.90 -8.41
N SER A 324 20.76 -5.36 -8.47
CA SER A 324 21.09 -6.79 -8.53
C SER A 324 21.48 -7.30 -7.14
N TYR A 325 20.69 -8.24 -6.64
CA TYR A 325 20.89 -8.88 -5.34
C TYR A 325 21.48 -10.28 -5.49
N LYS A 326 22.32 -10.69 -4.54
CA LYS A 326 22.90 -12.04 -4.49
C LYS A 326 22.16 -12.90 -3.47
N LEU A 327 21.92 -14.16 -3.79
CA LEU A 327 21.39 -15.18 -2.87
C LEU A 327 22.53 -16.00 -2.22
N ASP A 328 22.21 -16.72 -1.15
CA ASP A 328 23.09 -17.72 -0.53
C ASP A 328 23.59 -18.77 -1.54
N SER A 329 22.75 -19.14 -2.52
CA SER A 329 23.10 -20.07 -3.60
C SER A 329 24.13 -19.53 -4.60
N GLY A 330 24.46 -18.24 -4.54
CA GLY A 330 25.26 -17.54 -5.54
C GLY A 330 24.44 -16.98 -6.72
N GLU A 331 23.16 -17.35 -6.85
CA GLU A 331 22.25 -16.78 -7.85
C GLU A 331 22.12 -15.26 -7.67
N ARG A 332 21.98 -14.53 -8.80
CA ARG A 332 21.67 -13.10 -8.79
C ARG A 332 20.25 -12.83 -9.28
N VAL A 333 19.52 -11.99 -8.55
CA VAL A 333 18.15 -11.56 -8.86
C VAL A 333 18.15 -10.05 -9.08
N SER A 334 17.63 -9.59 -10.21
CA SER A 334 17.51 -8.16 -10.51
C SER A 334 16.10 -7.67 -10.18
N ILE A 335 16.01 -6.59 -9.40
CA ILE A 335 14.76 -5.99 -8.94
C ILE A 335 14.69 -4.55 -9.47
N PRO A 336 13.59 -4.14 -10.14
CA PRO A 336 13.39 -2.76 -10.57
C PRO A 336 13.47 -1.79 -9.38
N THR A 337 14.10 -0.63 -9.58
CA THR A 337 14.18 0.40 -8.54
C THR A 337 12.94 1.27 -8.48
N ASP A 338 12.22 1.42 -9.59
CA ASP A 338 11.06 2.30 -9.70
C ASP A 338 9.81 1.75 -9.01
N GLN A 339 8.94 2.65 -8.52
CA GLN A 339 7.72 2.29 -7.81
C GLN A 339 6.72 1.58 -8.72
N GLN A 340 6.52 2.08 -9.94
CA GLN A 340 5.53 1.54 -10.88
C GLN A 340 5.81 0.06 -11.21
N SER A 341 7.03 -0.29 -11.58
CA SER A 341 7.39 -1.67 -11.94
C SER A 341 7.26 -2.61 -10.73
N ARG A 342 7.68 -2.17 -9.53
CA ARG A 342 7.54 -2.97 -8.32
C ARG A 342 6.09 -3.15 -7.89
N ARG A 343 5.27 -2.09 -7.96
CA ARG A 343 3.81 -2.16 -7.77
C ARG A 343 3.19 -3.16 -8.74
N ASN A 344 3.55 -3.07 -10.01
CA ASN A 344 3.00 -3.95 -11.04
C ASN A 344 3.33 -5.42 -10.76
N ALA A 345 4.57 -5.71 -10.37
CA ALA A 345 4.98 -7.05 -9.99
C ALA A 345 4.19 -7.59 -8.78
N ILE A 346 4.11 -6.83 -7.68
CA ILE A 346 3.48 -7.34 -6.44
C ILE A 346 1.96 -7.52 -6.59
N LEU A 347 1.29 -6.60 -7.28
CA LEU A 347 -0.16 -6.72 -7.54
C LEU A 347 -0.46 -7.80 -8.58
N GLY A 348 0.41 -7.99 -9.58
CA GLY A 348 0.31 -9.08 -10.55
C GLY A 348 0.50 -10.47 -9.94
N ALA A 349 1.13 -10.56 -8.77
CA ALA A 349 1.26 -11.79 -8.01
C ALA A 349 0.11 -12.04 -7.03
N ALA A 350 -0.74 -11.04 -6.77
CA ALA A 350 -1.71 -11.06 -5.67
C ALA A 350 -2.95 -11.91 -5.94
N VAL A 351 -3.55 -11.79 -7.12
CA VAL A 351 -4.84 -12.41 -7.46
C VAL A 351 -4.74 -13.24 -8.73
N GLN A 352 -5.40 -14.40 -8.75
CA GLN A 352 -5.58 -15.23 -9.94
C GLN A 352 -7.05 -15.22 -10.37
N LEU A 353 -7.27 -15.18 -11.68
CA LEU A 353 -8.58 -15.31 -12.30
C LEU A 353 -8.70 -16.65 -13.03
N SER A 354 -9.90 -17.24 -13.04
CA SER A 354 -10.19 -18.45 -13.79
C SER A 354 -11.62 -18.44 -14.35
N LEU A 355 -11.75 -18.82 -15.63
CA LEU A 355 -13.03 -19.11 -16.29
C LEU A 355 -13.28 -20.63 -16.40
N GLY A 356 -12.65 -21.42 -15.53
CA GLY A 356 -12.72 -22.89 -15.54
C GLY A 356 -14.15 -23.42 -15.43
N GLN A 357 -15.01 -22.72 -14.67
CA GLN A 357 -16.43 -23.08 -14.48
C GLN A 357 -17.36 -22.55 -15.57
N THR A 358 -16.88 -21.66 -16.44
CA THR A 358 -17.67 -21.20 -17.60
C THR A 358 -17.82 -22.35 -18.60
N GLY A 359 -19.00 -22.54 -19.20
CA GLY A 359 -19.20 -23.58 -20.21
C GLY A 359 -18.27 -23.42 -21.42
N ALA A 360 -17.90 -24.52 -22.08
CA ALA A 360 -17.14 -24.47 -23.33
C ALA A 360 -18.02 -24.16 -24.55
N SER A 361 -19.34 -24.35 -24.43
CA SER A 361 -20.30 -24.12 -25.50
C SER A 361 -21.66 -23.67 -24.96
N VAL A 362 -22.43 -22.97 -25.79
CA VAL A 362 -23.86 -22.70 -25.61
C VAL A 362 -24.63 -23.21 -26.83
N THR A 363 -25.93 -23.44 -26.68
CA THR A 363 -26.79 -23.90 -27.79
C THR A 363 -27.01 -22.77 -28.81
N ALA A 364 -27.31 -23.11 -30.06
CA ALA A 364 -27.55 -22.15 -31.14
C ALA A 364 -28.67 -21.12 -30.82
N ASN A 365 -29.67 -21.57 -30.06
CA ASN A 365 -30.85 -20.78 -29.70
C ASN A 365 -30.73 -20.20 -28.28
N ALA A 366 -29.52 -20.23 -27.67
CA ALA A 366 -29.31 -19.67 -26.35
C ALA A 366 -29.58 -18.16 -26.37
N THR A 367 -30.44 -17.71 -25.46
CA THR A 367 -30.76 -16.29 -25.27
C THR A 367 -29.82 -15.60 -24.29
N THR A 368 -29.04 -16.39 -23.54
CA THR A 368 -28.07 -15.93 -22.55
C THR A 368 -26.76 -16.73 -22.64
N LEU A 369 -25.66 -16.08 -22.28
CA LEU A 369 -24.33 -16.65 -22.14
C LEU A 369 -23.92 -16.60 -20.66
N PRO A 370 -23.97 -17.74 -19.94
CA PRO A 370 -23.48 -17.80 -18.57
C PRO A 370 -21.96 -17.76 -18.53
N ILE A 371 -21.41 -16.78 -17.81
CA ILE A 371 -19.98 -16.64 -17.52
C ILE A 371 -19.79 -16.83 -16.02
N VAL A 372 -18.97 -17.79 -15.63
CA VAL A 372 -18.59 -18.06 -14.23
C VAL A 372 -17.10 -17.81 -14.07
N LEU A 373 -16.77 -16.77 -13.31
CA LEU A 373 -15.42 -16.32 -13.03
C LEU A 373 -15.09 -16.55 -11.56
N ASP A 374 -13.98 -17.23 -11.32
CA ASP A 374 -13.38 -17.30 -9.99
C ASP A 374 -12.26 -16.26 -9.88
N ALA A 375 -12.29 -15.46 -8.82
CA ALA A 375 -11.22 -14.57 -8.42
C ALA A 375 -10.66 -15.00 -7.06
N THR A 376 -9.38 -15.37 -7.01
CA THR A 376 -8.73 -15.91 -5.81
C THR A 376 -7.53 -15.06 -5.41
N ASN A 377 -7.50 -14.56 -4.18
CA ASN A 377 -6.29 -13.95 -3.61
C ASN A 377 -5.29 -15.07 -3.25
N VAL A 378 -4.20 -15.19 -3.99
CA VAL A 378 -3.20 -16.26 -3.83
C VAL A 378 -1.85 -15.74 -3.33
N GLY A 379 -1.61 -14.44 -3.42
CA GLY A 379 -0.29 -13.85 -3.20
C GLY A 379 -0.23 -12.77 -2.12
N ALA A 380 -1.35 -12.32 -1.57
CA ALA A 380 -1.36 -11.37 -0.46
C ALA A 380 -1.69 -12.07 0.86
N GLY A 381 -0.96 -11.68 1.91
CA GLY A 381 -1.17 -12.19 3.27
C GLY A 381 -2.35 -11.58 4.01
N HIS A 382 -2.95 -10.55 3.43
CA HIS A 382 -4.10 -9.77 3.90
C HIS A 382 -5.12 -9.68 2.75
N ASN A 383 -6.23 -8.96 2.94
CA ASN A 383 -7.26 -8.87 1.90
C ASN A 383 -6.77 -8.05 0.68
N VAL A 384 -7.44 -8.19 -0.46
CA VAL A 384 -7.11 -7.42 -1.68
C VAL A 384 -8.39 -6.78 -2.25
N PRO A 385 -8.47 -5.44 -2.35
CA PRO A 385 -7.54 -4.46 -1.78
C PRO A 385 -7.57 -4.45 -0.24
N SER A 386 -6.57 -3.85 0.40
CA SER A 386 -6.51 -3.62 1.86
C SER A 386 -5.89 -2.24 2.15
N GLY A 387 -5.63 -1.94 3.43
CA GLY A 387 -5.29 -0.60 3.92
C GLY A 387 -6.54 0.29 3.92
N PHE A 388 -6.40 1.54 3.45
CA PHE A 388 -7.53 2.46 3.20
C PHE A 388 -8.37 2.04 1.98
N SER A 389 -8.92 0.83 2.09
CA SER A 389 -9.54 0.02 1.03
C SER A 389 -10.86 0.58 0.51
N GLN A 390 -11.50 1.46 1.27
CA GLN A 390 -12.69 2.21 0.88
C GLN A 390 -12.39 3.31 -0.12
N GLU A 391 -11.12 3.71 -0.25
CA GLU A 391 -10.66 4.65 -1.27
C GLU A 391 -9.58 4.02 -2.15
N ARG A 392 -9.50 2.68 -2.18
CA ARG A 392 -8.83 1.95 -3.26
C ARG A 392 -9.87 1.55 -4.29
N GLN A 393 -9.49 1.53 -5.57
CA GLN A 393 -10.40 1.04 -6.60
C GLN A 393 -9.80 -0.20 -7.25
N MET A 394 -10.54 -1.32 -7.17
CA MET A 394 -10.20 -2.58 -7.81
C MET A 394 -11.47 -3.20 -8.38
N TRP A 395 -11.51 -3.46 -9.68
CA TRP A 395 -12.74 -3.87 -10.36
C TRP A 395 -12.49 -4.89 -11.45
N LEU A 396 -13.56 -5.59 -11.84
CA LEU A 396 -13.55 -6.42 -13.03
C LEU A 396 -13.99 -5.63 -14.25
N GLU A 397 -13.16 -5.72 -15.28
CA GLU A 397 -13.50 -5.28 -16.63
C GLU A 397 -13.76 -6.52 -17.48
N VAL A 398 -14.96 -6.61 -18.02
CA VAL A 398 -15.45 -7.77 -18.76
C VAL A 398 -15.77 -7.35 -20.17
N PHE A 399 -15.27 -8.10 -21.16
CA PHE A 399 -15.58 -7.93 -22.57
C PHE A 399 -16.02 -9.23 -23.19
N VAL A 400 -17.10 -9.17 -23.96
CA VAL A 400 -17.63 -10.29 -24.73
C VAL A 400 -17.76 -9.84 -26.17
N VAL A 401 -17.08 -10.53 -27.08
CA VAL A 401 -17.06 -10.19 -28.51
C VAL A 401 -17.44 -11.39 -29.37
N SER A 402 -18.06 -11.13 -30.52
CA SER A 402 -18.43 -12.16 -31.49
C SER A 402 -17.23 -12.58 -32.35
N GLY A 403 -17.07 -13.89 -32.57
CA GLY A 403 -16.05 -14.47 -33.44
C GLY A 403 -14.63 -14.03 -33.05
N ASP A 404 -13.85 -13.66 -34.07
CA ASP A 404 -12.46 -13.22 -33.92
C ASP A 404 -12.32 -11.69 -33.74
N ALA A 405 -13.42 -10.99 -33.44
CA ALA A 405 -13.37 -9.55 -33.23
C ALA A 405 -12.39 -9.17 -32.11
N ALA A 406 -11.83 -7.96 -32.21
CA ALA A 406 -10.88 -7.45 -31.23
C ALA A 406 -11.62 -6.95 -29.98
N PHE A 407 -11.10 -7.22 -28.78
CA PHE A 407 -11.69 -6.67 -27.55
C PHE A 407 -11.70 -5.13 -27.49
N SER A 408 -10.84 -4.46 -28.27
CA SER A 408 -10.89 -3.01 -28.45
C SER A 408 -12.21 -2.51 -29.07
N ASP A 409 -12.96 -3.38 -29.74
CA ASP A 409 -14.30 -3.06 -30.26
C ASP A 409 -15.31 -2.75 -29.14
N CYS A 410 -15.03 -3.19 -27.91
CA CYS A 410 -15.82 -2.87 -26.72
C CYS A 410 -15.32 -1.62 -25.97
N GLN A 411 -14.19 -1.01 -26.35
CA GLN A 411 -13.59 0.10 -25.61
C GLN A 411 -14.08 1.47 -26.10
N GLY A 412 -13.83 2.51 -25.30
CA GLY A 412 -14.18 3.90 -25.63
C GLY A 412 -15.69 4.18 -25.55
N GLY A 413 -16.12 5.30 -26.14
CA GLY A 413 -17.49 5.81 -26.07
C GLY A 413 -18.54 4.82 -26.57
N SER A 414 -18.71 4.69 -27.89
CA SER A 414 -19.70 3.78 -28.49
C SER A 414 -19.07 2.44 -28.91
N PRO A 415 -19.55 1.29 -28.40
CA PRO A 415 -19.01 -0.01 -28.78
C PRO A 415 -19.45 -0.37 -30.21
N LYS A 416 -18.63 -1.15 -30.94
CA LYS A 416 -18.99 -1.67 -32.27
C LYS A 416 -20.01 -2.80 -32.15
N ALA A 417 -20.67 -3.14 -33.25
CA ALA A 417 -21.67 -4.23 -33.31
C ALA A 417 -21.10 -5.61 -32.91
N SER A 418 -19.80 -5.82 -33.09
CA SER A 418 -19.07 -7.01 -32.67
C SER A 418 -18.93 -7.15 -31.14
N CYS A 419 -19.10 -6.06 -30.39
CA CYS A 419 -19.14 -6.08 -28.93
C CYS A 419 -20.52 -6.52 -28.45
N ILE A 420 -20.59 -7.73 -27.89
CA ILE A 420 -21.82 -8.31 -27.35
C ILE A 420 -22.13 -7.67 -26.00
N TYR A 421 -21.11 -7.57 -25.13
CA TYR A 421 -21.25 -7.05 -23.77
C TYR A 421 -19.93 -6.45 -23.26
N ARG A 422 -20.06 -5.42 -22.41
CA ARG A 422 -18.95 -4.82 -21.67
C ARG A 422 -19.38 -4.33 -20.29
N SER A 423 -18.48 -4.42 -19.32
CA SER A 423 -18.60 -3.81 -17.99
C SER A 423 -17.23 -3.39 -17.47
N GLY A 424 -17.19 -2.41 -16.56
CA GLY A 424 -15.95 -1.90 -15.97
C GLY A 424 -15.05 -1.14 -16.93
N TYR A 425 -15.63 -0.59 -18.00
CA TYR A 425 -14.92 0.14 -19.04
C TYR A 425 -14.79 1.63 -18.71
N LEU A 426 -13.82 2.26 -19.38
CA LEU A 426 -13.47 3.67 -19.25
C LEU A 426 -13.72 4.38 -20.58
N VAL A 427 -14.03 5.67 -20.51
CA VAL A 427 -14.28 6.53 -21.66
C VAL A 427 -13.58 7.85 -21.40
N ASP A 428 -12.66 8.23 -22.28
CA ASP A 428 -11.95 9.51 -22.29
C ASP A 428 -12.92 10.70 -22.39
N ARG A 429 -12.85 11.63 -21.45
CA ARG A 429 -13.77 12.75 -21.20
C ARG A 429 -12.99 13.95 -20.70
N ALA A 430 -13.54 15.13 -20.97
CA ALA A 430 -13.05 16.34 -20.33
C ALA A 430 -13.46 16.37 -18.85
N HIS A 431 -12.57 16.88 -18.00
CA HIS A 431 -12.81 17.22 -16.59
C HIS A 431 -12.61 18.72 -16.32
N PRO A 432 -13.55 19.60 -16.73
CA PRO A 432 -13.38 21.05 -16.58
C PRO A 432 -13.25 21.50 -15.12
N GLN A 433 -13.74 20.69 -14.17
CA GLN A 433 -13.69 21.02 -12.74
C GLN A 433 -12.26 21.05 -12.19
N THR A 434 -11.32 20.42 -12.89
CA THR A 434 -9.90 20.34 -12.53
C THR A 434 -8.99 20.93 -13.61
N GLY A 435 -9.57 21.56 -14.64
CA GLY A 435 -8.85 22.31 -15.68
C GLY A 435 -8.58 21.53 -16.96
N GLU A 436 -9.20 20.36 -17.13
CA GLU A 436 -9.15 19.62 -18.39
C GLU A 436 -10.39 19.94 -19.25
N ASP A 437 -10.23 20.88 -20.18
CA ASP A 437 -11.36 21.35 -21.01
C ASP A 437 -11.71 20.42 -22.19
N ARG A 438 -10.86 19.44 -22.50
CA ARG A 438 -11.04 18.50 -23.61
C ARG A 438 -10.42 17.14 -23.28
N PRO A 439 -10.98 16.03 -23.77
CA PRO A 439 -10.37 14.71 -23.63
C PRO A 439 -8.93 14.73 -24.14
N ASP A 440 -8.02 14.16 -23.36
CA ASP A 440 -6.58 14.21 -23.63
C ASP A 440 -6.00 12.85 -24.08
N GLY A 441 -6.84 11.81 -24.14
CA GLY A 441 -6.47 10.45 -24.53
C GLY A 441 -5.95 9.59 -23.38
N ARG A 442 -5.90 10.11 -22.16
CA ARG A 442 -5.57 9.35 -20.95
C ARG A 442 -6.84 8.71 -20.41
N LEU A 443 -6.65 7.56 -19.76
CA LEU A 443 -7.75 6.80 -19.15
C LEU A 443 -7.53 6.59 -17.65
N HIS A 444 -6.43 7.12 -17.10
CA HIS A 444 -6.01 6.84 -15.73
C HIS A 444 -6.76 7.69 -14.70
N ASP A 445 -7.18 8.85 -15.16
CA ASP A 445 -8.01 9.88 -14.59
C ASP A 445 -9.51 9.65 -14.80
N GLU A 446 -9.90 8.72 -15.68
CA GLU A 446 -11.31 8.47 -15.97
C GLU A 446 -12.06 7.71 -14.87
N ASP A 447 -13.30 8.11 -14.59
CA ASP A 447 -14.20 7.34 -13.74
C ASP A 447 -14.75 6.10 -14.47
N LEU A 448 -15.11 5.07 -13.71
CA LEU A 448 -15.74 3.88 -14.28
C LEU A 448 -17.10 4.24 -14.83
N ASN A 449 -17.37 3.96 -16.10
CA ASN A 449 -18.62 4.40 -16.71
C ASN A 449 -19.88 3.73 -16.12
N ASN A 450 -19.71 2.54 -15.53
CA ASN A 450 -20.74 1.84 -14.79
C ASN A 450 -20.93 2.35 -13.35
N PHE A 451 -20.08 3.29 -12.90
CA PHE A 451 -20.11 3.87 -11.56
C PHE A 451 -20.44 5.35 -11.65
N LYS A 452 -21.67 5.74 -11.28
CA LYS A 452 -22.13 7.12 -11.32
C LYS A 452 -22.39 7.60 -9.90
N VAL A 453 -21.55 8.51 -9.43
CA VAL A 453 -21.66 9.13 -8.11
C VAL A 453 -21.26 10.59 -8.27
N ASN A 454 -22.10 11.50 -7.76
CA ASN A 454 -21.77 12.91 -7.67
C ASN A 454 -21.49 13.24 -6.21
N VAL A 455 -20.26 13.65 -5.89
CA VAL A 455 -19.86 14.05 -4.54
C VAL A 455 -19.77 15.56 -4.48
N ASP A 456 -20.44 16.18 -3.51
CA ASP A 456 -20.26 17.61 -3.22
C ASP A 456 -18.85 17.83 -2.66
N PRO A 457 -17.99 18.63 -3.30
CA PRO A 457 -16.61 18.88 -2.86
C PRO A 457 -16.52 19.61 -1.52
N THR A 458 -17.57 20.32 -1.12
CA THR A 458 -17.59 21.08 0.13
C THR A 458 -17.93 20.17 1.30
N THR A 459 -18.93 19.31 1.14
CA THR A 459 -19.48 18.49 2.23
C THR A 459 -19.07 17.03 2.18
N PHE A 460 -18.49 16.56 1.07
CA PHE A 460 -18.17 15.16 0.78
C PHE A 460 -19.39 14.22 0.78
N LYS A 461 -20.61 14.79 0.78
CA LYS A 461 -21.85 14.04 0.66
C LYS A 461 -22.09 13.69 -0.80
N SER A 462 -22.49 12.45 -1.06
CA SER A 462 -23.01 12.07 -2.37
C SER A 462 -24.43 12.58 -2.55
N GLN A 463 -24.74 13.04 -3.76
CA GLN A 463 -26.11 13.08 -4.25
C GLN A 463 -26.32 11.80 -5.06
N ASP A 464 -27.26 10.97 -4.63
CA ASP A 464 -27.57 9.70 -5.28
C ASP A 464 -28.21 9.97 -6.65
N GLU A 465 -27.41 10.02 -7.71
CA GLU A 465 -27.88 9.64 -9.05
C GLU A 465 -27.68 8.14 -9.19
N VAL A 466 -28.68 7.39 -8.73
CA VAL A 466 -28.71 5.92 -8.81
C VAL A 466 -28.58 5.51 -10.28
N GLY A 467 -27.39 5.06 -10.68
CA GLY A 467 -27.22 4.29 -11.92
C GLY A 467 -27.84 2.89 -11.76
N ASP A 468 -28.25 2.28 -12.88
CA ASP A 468 -29.07 1.05 -12.91
C ASP A 468 -28.44 -0.20 -12.24
N ASP A 469 -27.20 -0.14 -11.77
CA ASP A 469 -26.45 -1.35 -11.44
C ASP A 469 -25.35 -1.16 -10.38
N LEU A 470 -25.75 -0.81 -9.15
CA LEU A 470 -24.92 -1.12 -7.98
C LEU A 470 -24.87 -2.63 -7.82
N ASN A 471 -23.91 -3.24 -8.51
CA ASN A 471 -23.53 -4.64 -8.38
C ASN A 471 -22.75 -4.87 -7.07
N GLN A 472 -23.32 -4.45 -5.94
CA GLN A 472 -22.87 -4.79 -4.59
C GLN A 472 -23.40 -6.16 -4.12
N ARG A 473 -23.87 -7.01 -5.04
CA ARG A 473 -24.45 -8.30 -4.68
C ARG A 473 -23.44 -9.41 -4.90
N GLU A 474 -22.74 -9.75 -3.82
CA GLU A 474 -22.14 -11.08 -3.72
C GLU A 474 -23.23 -12.15 -3.84
N GLY A 475 -23.09 -13.00 -4.85
CA GLY A 475 -23.92 -14.18 -5.05
C GLY A 475 -25.21 -13.98 -5.85
N VAL A 476 -25.59 -15.02 -6.58
CA VAL A 476 -27.00 -15.35 -6.80
C VAL A 476 -27.41 -16.08 -5.52
N ASP A 477 -28.48 -15.65 -4.87
CA ASP A 477 -29.12 -16.43 -3.80
C ASP A 477 -29.36 -17.86 -4.35
N PRO A 478 -28.69 -18.90 -3.83
CA PRO A 478 -28.89 -20.27 -4.29
C PRO A 478 -30.34 -20.76 -4.08
N ILE A 479 -31.15 -19.99 -3.36
CA ILE A 479 -32.50 -20.31 -2.90
C ILE A 479 -33.55 -19.39 -3.58
N ASN A 480 -33.20 -18.21 -4.13
CA ASN A 480 -34.19 -17.25 -4.66
C ASN A 480 -33.86 -16.66 -6.05
N PRO A 481 -34.40 -17.24 -7.14
CA PRO A 481 -34.10 -16.91 -8.54
C PRO A 481 -34.81 -15.65 -9.08
N THR A 482 -35.30 -14.75 -8.22
CA THR A 482 -36.08 -13.56 -8.63
C THR A 482 -35.26 -12.28 -8.84
N HIS A 483 -33.94 -12.32 -8.64
CA HIS A 483 -33.07 -11.20 -8.97
C HIS A 483 -32.67 -11.24 -10.46
N GLY A 484 -32.74 -10.09 -11.13
CA GLY A 484 -32.40 -9.92 -12.54
C GLY A 484 -30.93 -10.27 -12.87
N PRO A 485 -30.55 -10.27 -14.16
CA PRO A 485 -29.23 -10.72 -14.61
C PRO A 485 -28.11 -9.85 -14.00
N ASN A 486 -27.08 -10.50 -13.47
CA ASN A 486 -25.89 -9.84 -12.91
C ASN A 486 -25.01 -9.33 -14.08
N LEU A 487 -25.22 -8.06 -14.48
CA LEU A 487 -24.57 -7.43 -15.64
C LEU A 487 -23.77 -6.17 -15.30
N GLY A 488 -23.60 -5.88 -14.03
CA GLY A 488 -23.01 -4.63 -13.56
C GLY A 488 -21.51 -4.68 -13.35
N LEU A 489 -21.05 -3.65 -12.65
CA LEU A 489 -19.66 -3.51 -12.24
C LEU A 489 -19.38 -4.31 -10.97
N VAL A 490 -18.55 -5.33 -11.06
CA VAL A 490 -17.98 -5.93 -9.84
C VAL A 490 -16.82 -5.06 -9.37
N ASN A 491 -17.00 -4.46 -8.20
CA ASN A 491 -15.99 -3.66 -7.49
C ASN A 491 -15.65 -4.34 -6.15
N PHE A 492 -14.37 -4.42 -5.82
CA PHE A 492 -13.85 -5.01 -4.58
C PHE A 492 -13.50 -3.95 -3.53
N GLN A 493 -13.77 -2.68 -3.83
CA GLN A 493 -13.66 -1.57 -2.89
C GLN A 493 -14.61 -1.79 -1.72
N ASN A 494 -14.07 -1.66 -0.51
CA ASN A 494 -14.82 -1.66 0.74
C ASN A 494 -15.63 -0.37 0.86
N LEU A 495 -16.59 -0.29 1.79
CA LEU A 495 -17.53 0.84 1.82
C LEU A 495 -17.47 1.63 3.13
N PHE A 496 -17.71 2.93 3.03
CA PHE A 496 -18.17 3.74 4.15
C PHE A 496 -19.68 3.82 4.13
N LEU A 497 -20.33 3.55 5.25
CA LEU A 497 -21.78 3.50 5.31
C LEU A 497 -22.31 4.42 6.41
N GLN A 498 -23.31 5.24 6.07
CA GLN A 498 -24.04 6.08 7.00
C GLN A 498 -25.44 5.51 7.25
N LYS A 499 -25.87 5.55 8.51
CA LYS A 499 -27.20 5.08 8.92
C LYS A 499 -28.27 6.01 8.33
N LYS A 500 -29.27 5.45 7.64
CA LYS A 500 -30.43 6.20 7.10
C LYS A 500 -31.43 6.53 8.20
N ASP A 501 -31.73 5.55 9.04
CA ASP A 501 -32.73 5.62 10.10
C ASP A 501 -32.42 4.62 11.23
N ASP A 502 -33.14 4.73 12.35
CA ASP A 502 -32.98 3.81 13.48
C ASP A 502 -33.50 2.39 13.23
N LYS A 503 -34.08 2.12 12.06
CA LYS A 503 -34.63 0.81 11.69
C LYS A 503 -33.63 -0.08 10.95
N GLY A 504 -32.38 0.37 10.82
CA GLY A 504 -31.26 -0.43 10.32
C GLY A 504 -30.92 -0.24 8.84
N GLY A 505 -31.50 0.77 8.17
CA GLY A 505 -31.11 1.13 6.81
C GLY A 505 -29.74 1.84 6.77
N TYR A 506 -28.94 1.57 5.74
CA TYR A 506 -27.67 2.26 5.46
C TYR A 506 -27.62 2.76 4.01
N HIS A 507 -26.87 3.83 3.75
CA HIS A 507 -26.41 4.21 2.41
C HIS A 507 -24.90 4.32 2.39
N GLU A 508 -24.33 4.16 1.20
CA GLU A 508 -22.92 4.45 0.97
C GLU A 508 -22.67 5.95 1.04
N VAL A 509 -21.55 6.30 1.67
CA VAL A 509 -20.98 7.65 1.66
C VAL A 509 -19.54 7.54 1.17
N HIS A 510 -18.96 8.61 0.65
CA HIS A 510 -17.62 8.58 0.06
C HIS A 510 -16.58 9.28 0.94
N SER A 511 -16.76 9.22 2.26
CA SER A 511 -15.78 9.69 3.22
C SER A 511 -15.96 9.08 4.60
N ALA A 512 -14.85 8.74 5.25
CA ALA A 512 -14.82 8.11 6.57
C ALA A 512 -15.50 8.95 7.67
N HIS A 513 -15.41 10.28 7.60
CA HIS A 513 -16.00 11.15 8.63
C HIS A 513 -17.54 11.18 8.56
N LEU A 514 -18.16 10.80 7.44
CA LEU A 514 -19.62 10.66 7.33
C LEU A 514 -20.11 9.28 7.78
N ALA A 515 -19.22 8.29 7.84
CA ALA A 515 -19.56 6.88 8.01
C ALA A 515 -19.90 6.53 9.47
N ASP A 516 -21.03 5.89 9.71
CA ASP A 516 -21.35 5.31 11.03
C ASP A 516 -20.80 3.90 11.19
N THR A 517 -20.41 3.25 10.09
CA THR A 517 -19.77 1.93 10.07
C THR A 517 -18.90 1.79 8.83
N VAL A 518 -17.87 0.94 8.93
CA VAL A 518 -16.95 0.63 7.82
C VAL A 518 -17.16 -0.83 7.39
N ASP A 519 -17.61 -1.03 6.16
CA ASP A 519 -17.82 -2.36 5.60
C ASP A 519 -16.55 -2.87 4.90
N ASN A 520 -15.85 -3.80 5.54
CA ASN A 520 -14.60 -4.38 5.03
C ASN A 520 -14.78 -5.71 4.27
N SER A 521 -16.02 -6.10 3.95
CA SER A 521 -16.33 -7.44 3.40
C SER A 521 -16.11 -7.61 1.90
N HIS A 522 -16.01 -6.50 1.14
CA HIS A 522 -15.94 -6.53 -0.33
C HIS A 522 -14.57 -6.98 -0.87
N SER A 523 -13.51 -6.75 -0.10
CA SER A 523 -12.16 -7.21 -0.41
C SER A 523 -12.04 -8.75 -0.49
N LEU A 524 -11.00 -9.26 -1.17
CA LEU A 524 -10.70 -10.69 -1.33
C LEU A 524 -9.81 -11.22 -0.21
N PRO A 525 -10.29 -12.07 0.71
CA PRO A 525 -9.45 -12.61 1.78
C PRO A 525 -8.40 -13.61 1.26
N PRO A 526 -7.27 -13.80 1.98
CA PRO A 526 -6.20 -14.69 1.54
C PRO A 526 -6.67 -16.13 1.30
N PHE A 527 -6.34 -16.66 0.12
CA PHE A 527 -6.72 -18.00 -0.38
C PHE A 527 -8.23 -18.28 -0.43
N LYS A 528 -9.07 -17.25 -0.29
CA LYS A 528 -10.50 -17.34 -0.60
C LYS A 528 -10.74 -17.02 -2.06
N THR A 529 -11.74 -17.70 -2.62
CA THR A 529 -12.25 -17.48 -3.97
C THR A 529 -13.61 -16.79 -3.87
N LYS A 530 -13.79 -15.68 -4.59
CA LYS A 530 -15.12 -15.15 -4.90
C LYS A 530 -15.52 -15.64 -6.29
N THR A 531 -16.68 -16.28 -6.39
CA THR A 531 -17.26 -16.73 -7.67
C THR A 531 -18.25 -15.67 -8.15
N ILE A 532 -17.93 -15.05 -9.27
CA ILE A 532 -18.76 -14.06 -9.95
C ILE A 532 -19.47 -14.72 -11.13
N ARG A 533 -20.76 -14.44 -11.29
CA ARG A 533 -21.57 -14.93 -12.41
C ARG A 533 -22.12 -13.76 -13.22
N TYR A 534 -22.02 -13.85 -14.54
CA TYR A 534 -22.69 -12.96 -15.48
C TYR A 534 -23.60 -13.77 -16.39
N ASP A 535 -24.83 -13.29 -16.60
CA ASP A 535 -25.77 -13.88 -17.56
C ASP A 535 -25.93 -12.97 -18.77
N VAL A 536 -24.94 -12.99 -19.66
CA VAL A 536 -24.81 -12.03 -20.76
C VAL A 536 -25.92 -12.24 -21.81
N PRO A 537 -26.76 -11.25 -22.12
CA PRO A 537 -27.82 -11.40 -23.11
C PRO A 537 -27.26 -11.62 -24.51
N LEU A 538 -27.68 -12.72 -25.16
CA LEU A 538 -27.43 -13.01 -26.58
C LEU A 538 -28.65 -12.70 -27.46
N ALA A 539 -29.84 -12.56 -26.87
CA ALA A 539 -31.06 -12.25 -27.61
C ALA A 539 -30.91 -10.96 -28.45
N GLY A 540 -31.27 -11.04 -29.73
CA GLY A 540 -31.14 -9.93 -30.69
C GLY A 540 -29.70 -9.62 -31.12
N LYS A 541 -28.71 -10.39 -30.68
CA LYS A 541 -27.32 -10.32 -31.16
C LYS A 541 -27.12 -11.36 -32.26
N ASN A 542 -26.62 -10.95 -33.42
CA ASN A 542 -26.30 -11.88 -34.51
C ASN A 542 -24.97 -12.56 -34.22
N VAL A 543 -25.00 -13.63 -33.44
CA VAL A 543 -23.81 -14.39 -33.03
C VAL A 543 -23.85 -15.76 -33.69
N SER A 544 -22.87 -16.05 -34.54
CA SER A 544 -22.67 -17.36 -35.15
C SER A 544 -21.22 -17.81 -34.98
N GLY A 545 -21.01 -19.12 -34.84
CA GLY A 545 -19.68 -19.68 -34.63
C GLY A 545 -19.24 -19.60 -33.17
N THR A 546 -18.49 -18.57 -32.80
CA THR A 546 -17.86 -18.47 -31.47
C THR A 546 -18.10 -17.12 -30.80
N VAL A 547 -17.96 -17.12 -29.48
CA VAL A 547 -17.88 -15.91 -28.64
C VAL A 547 -16.60 -15.96 -27.85
N ARG A 548 -15.92 -14.83 -27.74
CA ARG A 548 -14.72 -14.69 -26.91
C ARG A 548 -15.02 -13.80 -25.71
N VAL A 549 -14.64 -14.29 -24.53
CA VAL A 549 -14.75 -13.59 -23.26
C VAL A 549 -13.34 -13.23 -22.80
N ARG A 550 -13.12 -11.96 -22.44
CA ARG A 550 -11.94 -11.51 -21.71
C ARG A 550 -12.39 -10.86 -20.41
N VAL A 551 -11.78 -11.27 -19.31
CA VAL A 551 -11.94 -10.62 -18.02
C VAL A 551 -10.59 -10.11 -17.56
N ARG A 552 -10.54 -8.87 -17.09
CA ARG A 552 -9.36 -8.24 -16.50
C ARG A 552 -9.69 -7.77 -15.09
N LEU A 553 -8.86 -8.13 -14.13
CA LEU A 553 -8.85 -7.47 -12.82
C LEU A 553 -7.98 -6.23 -12.93
N ARG A 554 -8.61 -5.08 -12.77
CA ARG A 554 -7.98 -3.76 -12.86
C ARG A 554 -7.89 -3.16 -11.47
N GLY A 555 -6.89 -2.32 -11.23
CA GLY A 555 -6.76 -1.59 -9.98
C GLY A 555 -6.08 -0.24 -10.15
N ARG A 556 -6.28 0.66 -9.18
CA ARG A 556 -5.53 1.90 -9.00
C ARG A 556 -5.54 2.36 -7.55
N GLN A 557 -4.67 3.31 -7.23
CA GLN A 557 -4.47 3.76 -5.85
C GLN A 557 -5.69 4.50 -5.31
N PHE A 558 -6.32 5.37 -6.11
CA PHE A 558 -7.50 6.13 -5.69
C PHE A 558 -8.56 6.15 -6.80
N PRO A 559 -9.86 6.28 -6.49
CA PRO A 559 -10.85 6.74 -7.46
C PRO A 559 -10.52 8.18 -7.93
N PRO A 560 -10.58 8.51 -9.22
CA PRO A 560 -10.37 9.85 -9.73
C PRO A 560 -11.42 10.83 -9.23
N LEU A 561 -12.69 10.40 -9.11
CA LEU A 561 -13.72 11.17 -8.40
C LEU A 561 -13.22 11.66 -7.04
N PHE A 562 -12.60 10.79 -6.23
CA PHE A 562 -12.05 11.19 -4.93
C PHE A 562 -10.93 12.24 -5.07
N LEU A 563 -9.98 12.03 -5.99
CA LEU A 563 -8.90 12.98 -6.24
C LEU A 563 -9.42 14.34 -6.75
N ARG A 564 -10.43 14.34 -7.63
CA ARG A 564 -11.07 15.56 -8.13
C ARG A 564 -11.84 16.30 -7.05
N THR A 565 -12.55 15.58 -6.17
CA THR A 565 -13.21 16.17 -5.00
C THR A 565 -12.19 16.88 -4.10
N LEU A 566 -11.04 16.26 -3.86
CA LEU A 566 -9.92 16.91 -3.15
C LEU A 566 -9.36 18.11 -3.93
N ALA A 567 -9.19 18.01 -5.24
CA ALA A 567 -8.64 19.07 -6.08
C ALA A 567 -9.56 20.30 -6.12
N GLN A 568 -10.87 20.14 -6.18
CA GLN A 568 -11.81 21.26 -6.17
C GLN A 568 -11.76 22.05 -4.85
N ARG A 569 -11.57 21.35 -3.73
CA ARG A 569 -11.45 21.99 -2.40
C ARG A 569 -10.05 22.54 -2.15
N ASN A 570 -9.02 21.85 -2.63
CA ASN A 570 -7.61 22.14 -2.40
C ASN A 570 -6.81 22.17 -3.71
N PRO A 571 -7.11 23.11 -4.64
CA PRO A 571 -6.55 23.11 -6.00
C PRO A 571 -5.05 23.41 -6.06
N HIS A 572 -4.47 23.90 -4.95
CA HIS A 572 -3.04 24.15 -4.79
C HIS A 572 -2.27 22.93 -4.27
N LEU A 573 -2.97 21.87 -3.82
CA LEU A 573 -2.40 20.62 -3.34
C LEU A 573 -2.61 19.48 -4.34
N VAL A 574 -3.82 19.33 -4.87
CA VAL A 574 -4.14 18.29 -5.86
C VAL A 574 -4.45 18.95 -7.19
N THR A 575 -3.74 18.54 -8.24
CA THR A 575 -3.85 19.08 -9.60
C THR A 575 -4.27 17.99 -10.56
N GLU A 576 -4.79 18.35 -11.74
CA GLU A 576 -5.16 17.38 -12.78
C GLU A 576 -4.00 16.47 -13.17
N ALA A 577 -2.79 17.03 -13.33
CA ALA A 577 -1.61 16.24 -13.63
C ALA A 577 -1.32 15.16 -12.56
N MET A 578 -1.77 15.34 -11.31
CA MET A 578 -1.65 14.29 -10.29
C MET A 578 -2.71 13.20 -10.46
N VAL A 579 -3.92 13.56 -10.91
CA VAL A 579 -5.00 12.62 -11.25
C VAL A 579 -4.55 11.74 -12.42
N ASP A 580 -3.94 12.32 -13.44
CA ASP A 580 -3.31 11.60 -14.56
C ASP A 580 -2.26 10.57 -14.13
N ARG A 581 -1.48 10.89 -13.08
CA ARG A 581 -0.45 10.01 -12.54
C ARG A 581 -1.01 8.86 -11.71
N ASN A 582 -2.33 8.79 -11.50
CA ASN A 582 -3.00 7.69 -10.79
C ASN A 582 -3.16 6.44 -11.68
N LEU A 583 -2.02 5.91 -12.10
CA LEU A 583 -1.94 4.89 -13.15
C LEU A 583 -2.72 3.62 -12.80
N ILE A 584 -3.55 3.19 -13.75
CA ILE A 584 -4.27 1.91 -13.69
C ILE A 584 -3.31 0.75 -13.99
N ILE A 585 -3.47 -0.33 -13.24
CA ILE A 585 -2.77 -1.59 -13.44
C ILE A 585 -3.73 -2.70 -13.88
N GLU A 586 -3.28 -3.59 -14.78
CA GLU A 586 -3.85 -4.92 -14.96
C GLU A 586 -3.20 -5.89 -13.98
N MET A 587 -3.97 -6.37 -12.98
CA MET A 587 -3.46 -7.29 -11.97
C MET A 587 -3.49 -8.73 -12.47
N ALA A 588 -4.55 -9.10 -13.18
CA ALA A 588 -4.71 -10.42 -13.76
C ALA A 588 -5.66 -10.33 -14.96
N SER A 589 -5.52 -11.25 -15.90
CA SER A 589 -6.46 -11.40 -17.01
C SER A 589 -6.65 -12.86 -17.37
N VAL A 590 -7.84 -13.18 -17.88
CA VAL A 590 -8.20 -14.51 -18.35
C VAL A 590 -9.09 -14.38 -19.58
N GLU A 591 -8.91 -15.30 -20.52
CA GLU A 591 -9.70 -15.38 -21.73
C GLU A 591 -10.29 -16.77 -21.90
N LYS A 592 -11.44 -16.83 -22.56
CA LYS A 592 -12.07 -18.08 -22.98
C LYS A 592 -12.86 -17.88 -24.26
N THR A 593 -12.67 -18.78 -25.20
CA THR A 593 -13.54 -18.93 -26.36
C THR A 593 -14.64 -19.93 -26.02
N ILE A 594 -15.86 -19.61 -26.42
CA ILE A 594 -17.06 -20.40 -26.18
C ILE A 594 -17.73 -20.64 -27.53
N ASP A 595 -18.01 -21.89 -27.84
CA ASP A 595 -18.67 -22.26 -29.09
C ASP A 595 -20.17 -21.99 -28.99
N VAL A 596 -20.73 -21.33 -29.99
CA VAL A 596 -22.18 -21.20 -30.16
C VAL A 596 -22.58 -22.28 -31.16
N GLY A 597 -23.27 -23.32 -30.67
CA GLY A 597 -23.64 -24.47 -31.48
C GLY A 597 -24.32 -24.07 -32.80
N ALA A 598 -24.17 -24.90 -33.83
CA ALA A 598 -24.91 -24.71 -35.08
C ALA A 598 -26.41 -24.91 -34.81
N SER A 599 -27.27 -24.07 -35.38
CA SER A 599 -28.72 -24.32 -35.37
C SER A 599 -28.95 -25.65 -36.08
N THR A 600 -29.42 -26.67 -35.34
CA THR A 600 -29.92 -27.89 -35.98
C THR A 600 -31.05 -27.50 -36.94
N PRO A 601 -30.98 -27.88 -38.23
CA PRO A 601 -31.95 -27.51 -39.26
C PRO A 601 -33.39 -27.88 -38.92
#